data_AF-A0A523JMF9-F1
#
_entry.id   AF-A0A523JMF9-F1
#
_cell.length_a   1.000
_cell.length_b   1.000
_cell.length_c   1.000
_cell.angle_alpha   90.00
_cell.angle_beta   90.00
_cell.angle_gamma   90.00
#
_symmetry.space_group_name_H-M   'P 1'
#
loop_
_entity.id
_entity.type
_entity.pdbx_description
1 polymer ?
#
loop_
_entity_poly.entity_id
_entity_poly.type
_entity_poly.pdbx_seq_one_letter_code
_entity_poly.pdbx_strand_id
1 'polypeptide(L)'
;YATTLLFGVTGSGKTEVYLSLIRRLLAEGQQAMVLVPEIGLTPQLIQRFQERLPGKLAVLHSGLADGQRLEAWRMARSGEAAIILGTRSAVFTPMPRPGLIIVDEEHDSSFKQQDGFRYSARDLAIVRARLHGIPVVLGSATPSLESFHNAQTGRYHLCELAERPGNVAQPSMRIIDLGAHRSDHGLATPSLMAMHAHLDRGGQVLLFLNRRGFAPALFCTECGWVAGCSRCDARMTVHAAHGQLRCHHCDQRCAIPDHCPQCREQLIPVGQGTQRVEDFLRKQFPGVGVTRIDRDSTRRKGSLPDKLDEIRSGRSRILVGTQMLAKGHDFPDISLVIVMDADQGLFGTDFRSSEKLAQTVTQVAGRAGRAQRPGEVLIQTRYADHPLLIDLIRDGYAAFANDALAERREAGWPPYSHLALLRAESPSQDDARLFLEAARREAEKICGNETCLLGPAPAPMEKRAGRFRAQLLIQANRRGNLREWLGPWVARLENLPQRRKVRWSLDVDPVDLF
;
A
#
# COMPACT_ATOMS: atom_id res chain seq x y z
N TYR A 1 -20.44 -10.46 19.84
CA TYR A 1 -19.24 -9.99 19.11
C TYR A 1 -18.55 -11.15 18.43
N ALA A 2 -18.19 -11.00 17.16
CA ALA A 2 -17.38 -11.94 16.41
C ALA A 2 -16.51 -11.19 15.38
N THR A 3 -15.25 -11.58 15.21
CA THR A 3 -14.40 -11.14 14.09
C THR A 3 -14.43 -12.20 13.00
N THR A 4 -14.83 -11.82 11.79
CA THR A 4 -14.81 -12.72 10.63
C THR A 4 -13.85 -12.20 9.58
N LEU A 5 -12.92 -13.04 9.14
CA LEU A 5 -12.12 -12.81 7.94
C LEU A 5 -12.87 -13.39 6.73
N LEU A 6 -13.43 -12.51 5.89
CA LEU A 6 -14.01 -12.90 4.61
C LEU A 6 -12.90 -12.94 3.55
N PHE A 7 -12.31 -14.12 3.37
CA PHE A 7 -11.24 -14.38 2.43
C PHE A 7 -11.82 -14.81 1.08
N GLY A 8 -11.88 -13.91 0.11
CA GLY A 8 -12.48 -14.21 -1.18
C GLY A 8 -11.68 -13.63 -2.32
N VAL A 9 -11.38 -14.45 -3.34
CA VAL A 9 -10.60 -14.02 -4.51
C VAL A 9 -11.19 -12.78 -5.17
N THR A 10 -10.37 -12.02 -5.90
CA THR A 10 -10.87 -10.83 -6.60
C THR A 10 -12.02 -11.20 -7.54
N GLY A 11 -13.17 -10.54 -7.38
CA GLY A 11 -14.40 -10.84 -8.14
C GLY A 11 -15.32 -11.90 -7.52
N SER A 12 -14.97 -12.52 -6.39
CA SER A 12 -15.78 -13.56 -5.70
C SER A 12 -17.12 -13.09 -5.12
N GLY A 13 -17.44 -11.80 -5.19
CA GLY A 13 -18.70 -11.27 -4.65
C GLY A 13 -18.65 -10.85 -3.17
N LYS A 14 -17.48 -10.60 -2.58
CA LYS A 14 -17.36 -10.03 -1.22
C LYS A 14 -18.31 -8.85 -0.95
N THR A 15 -18.40 -7.91 -1.90
CA THR A 15 -19.30 -6.76 -1.81
C THR A 15 -20.78 -7.18 -1.74
N GLU A 16 -21.21 -8.25 -2.42
CA GLU A 16 -22.58 -8.76 -2.31
C GLU A 16 -22.88 -9.29 -0.91
N VAL A 17 -21.90 -9.97 -0.29
CA VAL A 17 -22.00 -10.40 1.10
C VAL A 17 -22.18 -9.19 2.01
N TYR A 18 -21.37 -8.14 1.84
CA TYR A 18 -21.51 -6.91 2.63
C TYR A 18 -22.90 -6.28 2.48
N LEU A 19 -23.38 -6.10 1.24
CA LEU A 19 -24.68 -5.48 0.98
C LEU A 19 -25.83 -6.32 1.55
N SER A 20 -25.73 -7.65 1.47
CA SER A 20 -26.72 -8.57 2.05
C SER A 20 -26.76 -8.47 3.58
N LEU A 21 -25.59 -8.45 4.23
CA LEU A 21 -25.48 -8.30 5.68
C LEU A 21 -26.06 -6.94 6.14
N ILE A 22 -25.67 -5.86 5.46
CA ILE A 22 -26.15 -4.52 5.80
C ILE A 22 -27.67 -4.46 5.65
N ARG A 23 -28.23 -4.95 4.55
CA ARG A 23 -29.69 -4.91 4.31
C ARG A 23 -30.50 -5.55 5.44
N ARG A 24 -30.02 -6.67 6.01
CA ARG A 24 -30.69 -7.33 7.15
C ARG A 24 -30.68 -6.44 8.39
N LEU A 25 -29.54 -5.84 8.71
CA LEU A 25 -29.38 -4.96 9.88
C LEU A 25 -30.22 -3.68 9.76
N LEU A 26 -30.33 -3.14 8.54
CA LEU A 26 -31.17 -1.97 8.29
C LEU A 26 -32.66 -2.26 8.55
N ALA A 27 -33.13 -3.49 8.27
CA ALA A 27 -34.49 -3.91 8.59
C ALA A 27 -34.76 -3.96 10.10
N GLU A 28 -33.71 -4.12 10.91
CA GLU A 28 -33.76 -4.10 12.38
C GLU A 28 -33.53 -2.67 12.95
N GLY A 29 -33.47 -1.65 12.09
CA GLY A 29 -33.24 -0.25 12.50
C GLY A 29 -31.82 0.05 12.99
N GLN A 30 -30.88 -0.88 12.79
CA GLN A 30 -29.48 -0.71 13.15
C GLN A 30 -28.69 0.03 12.06
N GLN A 31 -27.52 0.55 12.43
CA GLN A 31 -26.58 1.22 11.55
C GLN A 31 -25.40 0.32 11.21
N ALA A 32 -24.89 0.47 9.98
CA ALA A 32 -23.67 -0.20 9.54
C ALA A 32 -22.58 0.81 9.20
N MET A 33 -21.34 0.47 9.55
CA MET A 33 -20.15 1.20 9.13
C MET A 33 -19.36 0.38 8.12
N VAL A 34 -18.97 0.99 7.01
CA VAL A 34 -18.09 0.40 6.01
C VAL A 34 -16.86 1.28 5.85
N LEU A 35 -15.71 0.73 6.21
CA LEU A 35 -14.40 1.33 6.03
C LEU A 35 -13.78 0.78 4.74
N VAL A 36 -13.35 1.69 3.87
CA VAL A 36 -12.65 1.36 2.63
C VAL A 36 -11.32 2.12 2.55
N PRO A 37 -10.33 1.64 1.78
CA PRO A 37 -9.11 2.39 1.55
C PRO A 37 -9.39 3.77 0.92
N GLU A 38 -8.49 4.74 1.10
CA GLU A 38 -8.68 6.09 0.55
C GLU A 38 -8.95 6.10 -0.96
N ILE A 39 -8.27 5.23 -1.71
CA ILE A 39 -8.43 5.07 -3.16
C ILE A 39 -9.67 4.22 -3.51
N GLY A 40 -10.14 3.41 -2.56
CA GLY A 40 -11.31 2.54 -2.73
C GLY A 40 -12.65 3.26 -2.67
N LEU A 41 -12.71 4.47 -2.09
CA LEU A 41 -13.93 5.27 -2.01
C LEU A 41 -14.23 5.97 -3.34
N THR A 42 -14.59 5.17 -4.35
CA THR A 42 -14.92 5.66 -5.69
C THR A 42 -16.38 6.14 -5.77
N PRO A 43 -16.70 7.07 -6.68
CA PRO A 43 -18.09 7.45 -6.95
C PRO A 43 -18.98 6.26 -7.30
N GLN A 44 -18.43 5.26 -8.01
CA GLN A 44 -19.13 4.02 -8.36
C GLN A 44 -19.52 3.21 -7.13
N LEU A 45 -18.63 3.11 -6.12
CA LEU A 45 -18.94 2.42 -4.88
C LEU A 45 -20.05 3.15 -4.12
N ILE A 46 -19.96 4.48 -4.00
CA ILE A 46 -20.96 5.30 -3.33
C ILE A 46 -22.34 5.11 -3.98
N GLN A 47 -22.41 5.24 -5.31
CA GLN A 47 -23.64 5.05 -6.08
C GLN A 47 -24.23 3.65 -5.88
N ARG A 48 -23.40 2.60 -5.93
CA ARG A 48 -23.84 1.23 -5.70
C ARG A 48 -24.46 1.03 -4.30
N PHE A 49 -23.90 1.68 -3.27
CA PHE A 49 -24.47 1.63 -1.92
C PHE A 49 -25.80 2.39 -1.86
N GLN A 50 -25.91 3.56 -2.49
CA GLN A 50 -27.14 4.37 -2.53
C GLN A 50 -28.28 3.66 -3.28
N GLU A 51 -27.98 2.97 -4.37
CA GLU A 51 -28.99 2.29 -5.20
C GLU A 51 -29.50 0.99 -4.56
N ARG A 52 -28.65 0.28 -3.80
CA ARG A 52 -28.93 -1.10 -3.37
C ARG A 52 -29.29 -1.27 -1.92
N LEU A 53 -29.14 -0.23 -1.11
CA LEU A 53 -29.49 -0.23 0.30
C LEU A 53 -30.48 0.90 0.60
N PRO A 54 -31.54 0.61 1.39
CA PRO A 54 -32.46 1.64 1.83
C PRO A 54 -31.80 2.58 2.85
N GLY A 55 -32.34 3.79 3.00
CA GLY A 55 -31.92 4.74 4.02
C GLY A 55 -30.79 5.69 3.59
N LYS A 56 -30.50 6.68 4.44
CA LYS A 56 -29.52 7.73 4.13
C LYS A 56 -28.09 7.22 4.34
N LEU A 57 -27.21 7.59 3.41
CA LEU A 57 -25.78 7.29 3.43
C LEU A 57 -24.98 8.53 3.87
N ALA A 58 -24.21 8.40 4.95
CA ALA A 58 -23.19 9.39 5.32
C ALA A 58 -21.84 8.97 4.73
N VAL A 59 -21.27 9.80 3.87
CA VAL A 59 -19.95 9.56 3.26
C VAL A 59 -18.89 10.42 3.94
N LEU A 60 -17.78 9.82 4.38
CA LEU A 60 -16.72 10.50 5.12
C LEU A 60 -15.31 10.21 4.56
N HIS A 61 -14.65 11.23 4.01
CA HIS A 61 -13.25 11.15 3.56
C HIS A 61 -12.51 12.48 3.71
N SER A 62 -11.18 12.43 3.53
CA SER A 62 -10.27 13.57 3.68
C SER A 62 -10.51 14.69 2.66
N GLY A 63 -11.10 14.36 1.50
CA GLY A 63 -11.40 15.31 0.43
C GLY A 63 -12.66 16.16 0.61
N LEU A 64 -13.49 15.91 1.64
CA LEU A 64 -14.67 16.72 1.93
C LEU A 64 -14.30 18.05 2.59
N ALA A 65 -15.04 19.11 2.24
CA ALA A 65 -14.99 20.37 2.97
C ALA A 65 -15.58 20.20 4.38
N ASP A 66 -15.13 21.02 5.32
CA ASP A 66 -15.48 20.85 6.74
C ASP A 66 -17.00 20.92 7.00
N GLY A 67 -17.73 21.76 6.27
CA GLY A 67 -19.19 21.82 6.36
C GLY A 67 -19.88 20.51 5.94
N GLN A 68 -19.43 19.90 4.83
CA GLN A 68 -19.95 18.61 4.36
C GLN A 68 -19.60 17.48 5.33
N ARG A 69 -18.38 17.51 5.89
CA ARG A 69 -17.94 16.55 6.89
C ARG A 69 -18.76 16.65 8.18
N LEU A 70 -19.03 17.87 8.64
CA LEU A 70 -19.87 18.12 9.82
C LEU A 70 -21.30 17.62 9.59
N GLU A 71 -21.87 17.86 8.41
CA GLU A 71 -23.22 17.39 8.08
C GLU A 71 -23.30 15.86 8.07
N ALA A 72 -22.37 15.19 7.36
CA ALA A 72 -22.30 13.73 7.36
C ALA A 72 -22.13 13.15 8.78
N TRP A 73 -21.30 13.79 9.61
CA TRP A 73 -21.12 13.41 11.00
C TRP A 73 -22.40 13.61 11.84
N ARG A 74 -23.13 14.71 11.65
CA ARG A 74 -24.40 14.98 12.34
C ARG A 74 -25.46 13.95 11.98
N MET A 75 -25.62 13.64 10.69
CA MET A 75 -26.54 12.59 10.24
C MET A 75 -26.20 11.23 10.85
N ALA A 76 -24.91 10.87 10.93
CA ALA A 76 -24.48 9.63 11.55
C ALA A 76 -24.78 9.61 13.05
N ARG A 77 -24.48 10.71 13.76
CA ARG A 77 -24.69 10.86 15.20
C ARG A 77 -26.16 10.88 15.60
N SER A 78 -27.03 11.51 14.83
CA SER A 78 -28.49 11.51 15.08
C SER A 78 -29.14 10.17 14.77
N GLY A 79 -28.43 9.27 14.08
CA GLY A 79 -28.99 8.02 13.57
C GLY A 79 -29.86 8.21 12.32
N GLU A 80 -29.83 9.39 11.70
CA GLU A 80 -30.49 9.67 10.43
C GLU A 80 -29.81 8.94 9.26
N ALA A 81 -28.48 8.86 9.28
CA ALA A 81 -27.74 8.01 8.36
C ALA A 81 -27.76 6.57 8.84
N ALA A 82 -28.41 5.71 8.05
CA ALA A 82 -28.46 4.26 8.25
C ALA A 82 -27.08 3.62 8.00
N ILE A 83 -26.29 4.21 7.09
CA ILE A 83 -25.00 3.67 6.67
C ILE A 83 -23.94 4.76 6.76
N ILE A 84 -22.80 4.42 7.33
CA ILE A 84 -21.61 5.26 7.38
C ILE A 84 -20.56 4.63 6.46
N LEU A 85 -20.28 5.24 5.32
CA LEU A 85 -19.24 4.81 4.38
C LEU A 85 -18.07 5.78 4.45
N GLY A 86 -16.87 5.32 4.72
CA GLY A 86 -15.74 6.23 4.79
C GLY A 86 -14.38 5.57 4.79
N THR A 87 -13.36 6.41 4.87
CA THR A 87 -11.96 5.97 4.92
C THR A 87 -11.49 5.81 6.36
N ARG A 88 -10.17 5.73 6.59
CA ARG A 88 -9.53 5.50 7.89
C ARG A 88 -10.17 6.26 9.07
N SER A 89 -10.43 7.56 8.94
CA SER A 89 -10.93 8.39 10.05
C SER A 89 -12.40 8.16 10.42
N ALA A 90 -13.19 7.54 9.53
CA ALA A 90 -14.60 7.25 9.79
C ALA A 90 -14.80 6.23 10.93
N VAL A 91 -13.74 5.51 11.32
CA VAL A 91 -13.76 4.60 12.48
C VAL A 91 -14.14 5.30 13.80
N PHE A 92 -14.03 6.63 13.88
CA PHE A 92 -14.42 7.42 15.06
C PHE A 92 -15.84 7.98 14.99
N THR A 93 -16.55 7.83 13.87
CA THR A 93 -17.86 8.43 13.68
C THR A 93 -18.89 7.84 14.65
N PRO A 94 -19.64 8.64 15.41
CA PRO A 94 -20.69 8.15 16.30
C PRO A 94 -21.71 7.29 15.56
N MET A 95 -22.14 6.22 16.21
CA MET A 95 -23.10 5.26 15.67
C MET A 95 -24.05 4.87 16.81
N PRO A 96 -25.15 5.63 17.04
CA PRO A 96 -26.05 5.40 18.18
C PRO A 96 -26.73 4.03 18.20
N ARG A 97 -26.94 3.40 17.04
CA ARG A 97 -27.53 2.06 16.93
C ARG A 97 -26.58 1.11 16.20
N PRO A 98 -25.42 0.77 16.78
CA PRO A 98 -24.39 0.02 16.08
C PRO A 98 -24.86 -1.41 15.79
N GLY A 99 -24.74 -1.86 14.52
CA GLY A 99 -25.10 -3.22 14.11
C GLY A 99 -23.95 -4.01 13.49
N LEU A 100 -23.09 -3.36 12.69
CA LEU A 100 -21.97 -4.02 12.01
C LEU A 100 -20.88 -3.02 11.63
N ILE A 101 -19.63 -3.48 11.69
CA ILE A 101 -18.50 -2.79 11.05
C ILE A 101 -17.89 -3.71 9.98
N ILE A 102 -17.67 -3.17 8.78
CA ILE A 102 -16.99 -3.85 7.68
C ILE A 102 -15.72 -3.07 7.37
N VAL A 103 -14.60 -3.78 7.20
CA VAL A 103 -13.34 -3.23 6.71
C VAL A 103 -13.03 -3.94 5.41
N ASP A 104 -13.26 -3.27 4.28
CA ASP A 104 -12.94 -3.82 2.96
C ASP A 104 -11.47 -3.58 2.61
N GLU A 105 -10.87 -4.52 1.88
CA GLU A 105 -9.43 -4.54 1.59
C GLU A 105 -8.58 -4.34 2.86
N GLU A 106 -8.86 -5.11 3.91
CA GLU A 106 -8.31 -4.90 5.27
C GLU A 106 -6.77 -4.88 5.35
N HIS A 107 -6.08 -5.51 4.40
CA HIS A 107 -4.63 -5.53 4.25
C HIS A 107 -4.04 -4.18 3.82
N ASP A 108 -4.86 -3.24 3.38
CA ASP A 108 -4.40 -1.95 2.86
C ASP A 108 -3.71 -1.10 3.95
N SER A 109 -2.45 -0.76 3.71
CA SER A 109 -1.64 0.03 4.66
C SER A 109 -2.18 1.43 4.93
N SER A 110 -3.07 1.97 4.10
CA SER A 110 -3.71 3.28 4.33
C SER A 110 -4.59 3.31 5.57
N PHE A 111 -5.02 2.16 6.08
CA PHE A 111 -5.72 2.05 7.37
C PHE A 111 -4.81 2.37 8.57
N LYS A 112 -3.48 2.32 8.42
CA LYS A 112 -2.54 2.78 9.45
C LYS A 112 -2.16 4.24 9.19
N GLN A 113 -2.45 5.10 10.17
CA GLN A 113 -2.02 6.49 10.12
C GLN A 113 -0.51 6.60 10.41
N GLN A 114 0.21 7.35 9.57
CA GLN A 114 1.67 7.54 9.69
C GLN A 114 2.03 8.85 10.41
N ASP A 115 1.17 9.86 10.35
CA ASP A 115 1.43 11.20 10.88
C ASP A 115 0.61 11.49 12.14
N GLY A 116 1.23 12.17 13.11
CA GLY A 116 0.60 12.50 14.39
C GLY A 116 0.21 11.25 15.17
N PHE A 117 -1.08 11.07 15.44
CA PHE A 117 -1.60 9.89 16.14
C PHE A 117 -1.61 8.65 15.23
N ARG A 118 -0.68 7.73 15.44
CA ARG A 118 -0.44 6.56 14.56
C ARG A 118 -1.31 5.34 14.88
N TYR A 119 -2.61 5.47 14.72
CA TYR A 119 -3.56 4.37 14.93
C TYR A 119 -3.78 3.51 13.68
N SER A 120 -4.20 2.26 13.88
CA SER A 120 -4.70 1.35 12.84
C SER A 120 -6.23 1.35 12.87
N ALA A 121 -6.90 1.86 11.83
CA ALA A 121 -8.35 1.86 11.76
C ALA A 121 -8.93 0.45 11.71
N ARG A 122 -8.23 -0.51 11.10
CA ARG A 122 -8.62 -1.93 11.12
C ARG A 122 -8.66 -2.46 12.56
N ASP A 123 -7.59 -2.26 13.32
CA ASP A 123 -7.52 -2.80 14.68
C ASP A 123 -8.47 -2.05 15.62
N LEU A 124 -8.64 -0.73 15.42
CA LEU A 124 -9.66 0.04 16.13
C LEU A 124 -11.09 -0.38 15.79
N ALA A 125 -11.37 -0.78 14.54
CA ALA A 125 -12.68 -1.30 14.16
C ALA A 125 -13.01 -2.59 14.92
N ILE A 126 -12.03 -3.49 15.07
CA ILE A 126 -12.14 -4.72 15.86
C ILE A 126 -12.41 -4.40 17.33
N VAL A 127 -11.62 -3.50 17.93
CA VAL A 127 -11.82 -3.07 19.32
C VAL A 127 -13.18 -2.41 19.50
N ARG A 128 -13.57 -1.52 18.58
CA ARG A 128 -14.86 -0.81 18.63
C ARG A 128 -16.03 -1.78 18.51
N ALA A 129 -15.97 -2.74 17.60
CA ALA A 129 -17.00 -3.77 17.49
C ALA A 129 -17.11 -4.59 18.79
N ARG A 130 -15.98 -4.92 19.43
CA ARG A 130 -15.96 -5.60 20.74
C ARG A 130 -16.64 -4.76 21.82
N LEU A 131 -16.33 -3.47 21.89
CA LEU A 131 -16.94 -2.55 22.87
C LEU A 131 -18.45 -2.40 22.69
N HIS A 132 -18.95 -2.47 21.45
CA HIS A 132 -20.38 -2.41 21.16
C HIS A 132 -21.07 -3.78 21.14
N GLY A 133 -20.35 -4.89 21.30
CA GLY A 133 -20.91 -6.24 21.24
C GLY A 133 -21.31 -6.74 19.83
N ILE A 134 -21.01 -6.00 18.77
CA ILE A 134 -21.46 -6.24 17.39
C ILE A 134 -20.49 -7.12 16.57
N PRO A 135 -20.88 -7.70 15.44
CA PRO A 135 -19.93 -8.33 14.51
C PRO A 135 -19.00 -7.31 13.82
N VAL A 136 -17.81 -7.78 13.42
CA VAL A 136 -16.91 -7.09 12.48
C VAL A 136 -16.47 -8.05 11.38
N VAL A 137 -16.51 -7.57 10.13
CA VAL A 137 -16.07 -8.32 8.94
C VAL A 137 -14.83 -7.65 8.36
N LEU A 138 -13.74 -8.39 8.27
CA LEU A 138 -12.51 -8.01 7.59
C LEU A 138 -12.52 -8.69 6.23
N GLY A 139 -12.63 -7.91 5.15
CA GLY A 139 -12.75 -8.45 3.81
C GLY A 139 -11.46 -8.29 3.02
N SER A 140 -11.00 -9.38 2.39
CA SER A 140 -9.83 -9.30 1.51
C SER A 140 -9.75 -10.44 0.51
N ALA A 141 -9.14 -10.18 -0.64
CA ALA A 141 -8.65 -11.21 -1.56
C ALA A 141 -7.21 -11.64 -1.27
N THR A 142 -6.50 -10.86 -0.45
CA THR A 142 -5.08 -11.02 -0.13
C THR A 142 -4.89 -10.57 1.32
N PRO A 143 -5.46 -11.30 2.31
CA PRO A 143 -5.52 -10.86 3.70
C PRO A 143 -4.13 -10.58 4.26
N SER A 144 -4.03 -9.65 5.21
CA SER A 144 -2.76 -9.39 5.88
C SER A 144 -2.32 -10.67 6.62
N LEU A 145 -1.01 -10.91 6.70
CA LEU A 145 -0.53 -12.13 7.37
C LEU A 145 -0.95 -12.18 8.85
N GLU A 146 -1.15 -11.03 9.50
CA GLU A 146 -1.75 -10.96 10.83
C GLU A 146 -3.20 -11.46 10.85
N SER A 147 -4.03 -10.99 9.92
CA SER A 147 -5.44 -11.38 9.85
C SER A 147 -5.58 -12.86 9.49
N PHE A 148 -4.77 -13.34 8.54
CA PHE A 148 -4.71 -14.73 8.14
C PHE A 148 -4.26 -15.63 9.30
N HIS A 149 -3.19 -15.28 10.00
CA HIS A 149 -2.73 -16.01 11.19
C HIS A 149 -3.78 -16.06 12.31
N ASN A 150 -4.47 -14.95 12.58
CA ASN A 150 -5.56 -14.93 13.57
C ASN A 150 -6.74 -15.83 13.15
N ALA A 151 -7.02 -15.94 11.86
CA ALA A 151 -8.03 -16.87 11.35
C ALA A 151 -7.58 -18.33 11.50
N GLN A 152 -6.34 -18.66 11.14
CA GLN A 152 -5.77 -20.01 11.28
C GLN A 152 -5.70 -20.49 12.73
N THR A 153 -5.43 -19.58 13.66
CA THR A 153 -5.37 -19.89 15.11
C THR A 153 -6.75 -19.87 15.78
N GLY A 154 -7.83 -19.68 15.02
CA GLY A 154 -9.22 -19.69 15.53
C GLY A 154 -9.63 -18.43 16.30
N ARG A 155 -8.76 -17.40 16.37
CA ARG A 155 -9.14 -16.09 16.94
C ARG A 155 -10.18 -15.36 16.10
N TYR A 156 -10.09 -15.48 14.78
CA TYR A 156 -11.08 -14.99 13.83
C TYR A 156 -11.80 -16.18 13.18
N HIS A 157 -13.06 -16.00 12.81
CA HIS A 157 -13.75 -16.97 11.96
C HIS A 157 -13.33 -16.75 10.51
N LEU A 158 -12.88 -17.80 9.83
CA LEU A 158 -12.55 -17.76 8.41
C LEU A 158 -13.80 -18.09 7.59
N CYS A 159 -14.18 -17.20 6.68
CA CYS A 159 -15.20 -17.46 5.68
C CYS A 159 -14.57 -17.31 4.29
N GLU A 160 -14.53 -18.41 3.54
CA GLU A 160 -13.87 -18.41 2.23
C GLU A 160 -14.88 -18.29 1.08
N LEU A 161 -14.53 -17.48 0.08
CA LEU A 161 -15.19 -17.41 -1.21
C LEU A 161 -14.18 -17.81 -2.28
N ALA A 162 -14.02 -19.12 -2.48
CA ALA A 162 -12.98 -19.69 -3.34
C ALA A 162 -13.20 -19.41 -4.84
N GLU A 163 -14.46 -19.25 -5.26
CA GLU A 163 -14.83 -19.21 -6.67
C GLU A 163 -15.35 -17.84 -7.11
N ARG A 164 -15.14 -17.52 -8.40
CA ARG A 164 -15.77 -16.37 -9.04
C ARG A 164 -17.17 -16.76 -9.53
N PRO A 165 -18.19 -15.90 -9.34
CA PRO A 165 -19.50 -16.13 -9.94
C PRO A 165 -19.37 -16.30 -11.46
N GLY A 166 -19.98 -17.35 -12.02
CA GLY A 166 -20.08 -17.56 -13.47
C GLY A 166 -18.94 -18.35 -14.14
N ASN A 167 -18.18 -19.19 -13.41
CA ASN A 167 -17.12 -20.06 -13.96
C ASN A 167 -16.03 -19.33 -14.78
N VAL A 168 -15.76 -18.06 -14.47
CA VAL A 168 -14.68 -17.31 -15.12
C VAL A 168 -13.34 -17.87 -14.67
N ALA A 169 -12.58 -18.45 -15.61
CA ALA A 169 -11.26 -19.03 -15.35
C ALA A 169 -10.30 -18.01 -14.73
N GLN A 170 -9.42 -18.48 -13.83
CA GLN A 170 -8.32 -17.67 -13.34
C GLN A 170 -7.34 -17.37 -14.49
N PRO A 171 -6.72 -16.18 -14.50
CA PRO A 171 -5.74 -15.85 -15.53
C PRO A 171 -4.51 -16.75 -15.39
N SER A 172 -3.91 -17.14 -16.51
CA SER A 172 -2.66 -17.89 -16.49
C SER A 172 -1.52 -16.98 -16.06
N MET A 173 -0.80 -17.34 -15.00
CA MET A 173 0.36 -16.62 -14.51
C MET A 173 1.65 -17.30 -14.98
N ARG A 174 2.63 -16.52 -15.47
CA ARG A 174 3.94 -17.02 -15.92
C ARG A 174 5.06 -16.10 -15.45
N ILE A 175 6.18 -16.71 -15.06
CA ILE A 175 7.41 -15.98 -14.74
C ILE A 175 8.23 -15.80 -16.02
N ILE A 176 8.77 -14.60 -16.22
CA ILE A 176 9.74 -14.28 -17.26
C ILE A 176 11.07 -13.99 -16.58
N ASP A 177 12.07 -14.83 -16.84
CA ASP A 177 13.43 -14.65 -16.35
C ASP A 177 14.15 -13.54 -17.14
N LEU A 178 14.44 -12.44 -16.46
CA LEU A 178 15.19 -11.30 -17.01
C LEU A 178 16.68 -11.60 -17.23
N GLY A 179 17.23 -12.64 -16.61
CA GLY A 179 18.58 -13.13 -16.89
C GLY A 179 18.67 -13.88 -18.23
N ALA A 180 17.61 -14.60 -18.61
CA ALA A 180 17.56 -15.39 -19.84
C ALA A 180 17.15 -14.58 -21.09
N HIS A 181 16.51 -13.42 -20.91
CA HIS A 181 15.94 -12.64 -22.01
C HIS A 181 16.50 -11.21 -22.08
N ARG A 182 16.78 -10.74 -23.30
CA ARG A 182 17.06 -9.31 -23.52
C ARG A 182 15.84 -8.47 -23.12
N SER A 183 16.10 -7.42 -22.37
CA SER A 183 15.12 -6.43 -21.94
C SER A 183 15.43 -5.07 -22.58
N ASP A 184 14.42 -4.45 -23.19
CA ASP A 184 14.49 -3.10 -23.73
C ASP A 184 13.54 -2.18 -22.93
N HIS A 185 14.07 -1.09 -22.37
CA HIS A 185 13.32 -0.17 -21.50
C HIS A 185 12.56 -0.84 -20.35
N GLY A 186 13.02 -2.01 -19.89
CA GLY A 186 12.43 -2.81 -18.81
C GLY A 186 11.43 -3.88 -19.29
N LEU A 187 11.18 -4.00 -20.59
CA LEU A 187 10.32 -5.03 -21.16
C LEU A 187 11.17 -6.14 -21.77
N ALA A 188 11.01 -7.36 -21.27
CA ALA A 188 11.62 -8.54 -21.85
C ALA A 188 10.99 -8.85 -23.22
N THR A 189 11.79 -9.48 -24.09
CA THR A 189 11.34 -9.88 -25.44
C THR A 189 10.04 -10.72 -25.41
N PRO A 190 9.87 -11.74 -24.54
CA PRO A 190 8.61 -12.48 -24.47
C PRO A 190 7.41 -11.61 -24.07
N SER A 191 7.62 -10.64 -23.18
CA SER A 191 6.58 -9.69 -22.76
C SER A 191 6.12 -8.84 -23.95
N LEU A 192 7.06 -8.31 -24.75
CA LEU A 192 6.74 -7.55 -25.96
C LEU A 192 5.96 -8.39 -26.99
N MET A 193 6.34 -9.65 -27.18
CA MET A 193 5.62 -10.56 -28.08
C MET A 193 4.19 -10.81 -27.61
N ALA A 194 4.00 -11.03 -26.30
CA ALA A 194 2.67 -11.17 -25.72
C ALA A 194 1.82 -9.89 -25.89
N MET A 195 2.43 -8.71 -25.74
CA MET A 195 1.74 -7.44 -25.99
C MET A 195 1.20 -7.35 -27.42
N HIS A 196 2.00 -7.68 -28.43
CA HIS A 196 1.55 -7.70 -29.83
C HIS A 196 0.37 -8.66 -30.00
N ALA A 197 0.52 -9.91 -29.55
CA ALA A 197 -0.52 -10.93 -29.69
C ALA A 197 -1.87 -10.53 -29.05
N HIS A 198 -1.84 -9.89 -27.88
CA HIS A 198 -3.05 -9.41 -27.20
C HIS A 198 -3.65 -8.17 -27.86
N LEU A 199 -2.80 -7.25 -28.35
CA LEU A 199 -3.25 -6.05 -29.06
C LEU A 199 -3.81 -6.37 -30.45
N ASP A 200 -3.28 -7.35 -31.16
CA ASP A 200 -3.82 -7.77 -32.46
C ASP A 200 -5.22 -8.39 -32.33
N ARG A 201 -5.51 -9.03 -31.19
CA ARG A 201 -6.81 -9.64 -30.86
C ARG A 201 -7.84 -8.67 -30.28
N GLY A 202 -7.58 -7.36 -30.33
CA GLY A 202 -8.50 -6.37 -29.78
C GLY A 202 -8.48 -6.24 -28.24
N GLY A 203 -7.57 -6.91 -27.54
CA GLY A 203 -7.45 -6.83 -26.07
C GLY A 203 -6.78 -5.56 -25.56
N GLN A 204 -6.89 -5.28 -24.26
CA GLN A 204 -6.09 -4.26 -23.57
C GLN A 204 -4.95 -4.90 -22.77
N VAL A 205 -3.85 -4.16 -22.62
CA VAL A 205 -2.65 -4.54 -21.88
C VAL A 205 -2.42 -3.58 -20.70
N LEU A 206 -2.13 -4.14 -19.53
CA LEU A 206 -1.73 -3.38 -18.34
C LEU A 206 -0.27 -3.66 -17.97
N LEU A 207 0.56 -2.62 -18.02
CA LEU A 207 1.93 -2.63 -17.50
C LEU A 207 1.93 -2.04 -16.09
N PHE A 208 2.21 -2.91 -15.12
CA PHE A 208 2.28 -2.59 -13.71
C PHE A 208 3.74 -2.37 -13.28
N LEU A 209 4.00 -1.23 -12.65
CA LEU A 209 5.27 -0.89 -12.03
C LEU A 209 5.10 -0.79 -10.50
N ASN A 210 5.87 -1.61 -9.77
CA ASN A 210 5.73 -1.80 -8.33
C ASN A 210 6.05 -0.53 -7.52
N ARG A 211 6.93 0.30 -8.07
CA ARG A 211 7.18 1.66 -7.58
C ARG A 211 6.98 2.62 -8.74
N ARG A 212 6.78 3.89 -8.39
CA ARG A 212 7.08 4.98 -9.32
C ARG A 212 8.38 4.64 -10.00
N GLY A 213 8.38 4.83 -11.30
CA GLY A 213 9.63 5.03 -11.97
C GLY A 213 10.56 5.91 -11.18
N PHE A 214 11.84 5.57 -11.09
CA PHE A 214 12.85 6.47 -10.58
C PHE A 214 12.60 7.82 -11.22
N ALA A 215 12.23 8.77 -10.38
CA ALA A 215 12.14 10.15 -10.77
C ALA A 215 13.56 10.49 -11.26
N PRO A 216 13.74 10.89 -12.53
CA PRO A 216 15.00 10.76 -13.23
C PRO A 216 16.11 11.43 -12.43
N ALA A 217 17.09 10.64 -11.99
CA ALA A 217 18.26 11.18 -11.32
C ALA A 217 19.23 11.67 -12.39
N LEU A 218 19.89 12.80 -12.15
CA LEU A 218 20.93 13.27 -13.05
C LEU A 218 22.22 12.50 -12.76
N PHE A 219 22.82 11.91 -13.79
CA PHE A 219 23.94 10.98 -13.68
C PHE A 219 25.03 11.30 -14.71
N CYS A 220 26.30 11.09 -14.33
CA CYS A 220 27.45 11.14 -15.24
C CYS A 220 27.85 9.74 -15.70
N THR A 221 27.88 9.49 -17.00
CA THR A 221 28.26 8.17 -17.56
C THR A 221 29.72 7.82 -17.31
N GLU A 222 30.60 8.82 -17.24
CA GLU A 222 32.05 8.56 -17.17
C GLU A 222 32.57 8.35 -15.75
N CYS A 223 32.12 9.15 -14.78
CA CYS A 223 32.64 9.06 -13.41
C CYS A 223 31.63 8.51 -12.40
N GLY A 224 30.40 8.22 -12.83
CA GLY A 224 29.35 7.67 -11.96
C GLY A 224 28.72 8.67 -10.99
N TRP A 225 29.04 9.96 -11.08
CA TRP A 225 28.45 11.00 -10.25
C TRP A 225 26.92 11.02 -10.37
N VAL A 226 26.22 11.14 -9.25
CA VAL A 226 24.76 11.28 -9.18
C VAL A 226 24.41 12.58 -8.45
N ALA A 227 23.46 13.35 -8.97
CA ALA A 227 22.97 14.54 -8.29
C ALA A 227 22.28 14.18 -6.96
N GLY A 228 22.93 14.51 -5.83
CA GLY A 228 22.41 14.33 -4.47
C GLY A 228 21.77 15.60 -3.91
N CYS A 229 20.89 15.46 -2.92
CA CYS A 229 20.29 16.56 -2.19
C CYS A 229 21.21 17.01 -1.04
N SER A 230 21.48 18.30 -0.87
CA SER A 230 22.31 18.75 0.26
C SER A 230 21.61 18.64 1.62
N ARG A 231 20.27 18.62 1.62
CA ARG A 231 19.43 18.51 2.82
C ARG A 231 18.96 17.08 3.11
N CYS A 232 19.15 16.13 2.20
CA CYS A 232 18.66 14.77 2.35
C CYS A 232 19.69 13.78 1.86
N ASP A 233 19.76 12.62 2.49
CA ASP A 233 20.45 11.46 1.90
C ASP A 233 19.56 10.85 0.81
N ALA A 234 19.33 11.62 -0.24
CA ALA A 234 18.49 11.26 -1.37
C ALA A 234 19.05 11.85 -2.67
N ARG A 235 18.74 11.16 -3.77
CA ARG A 235 19.00 11.64 -5.12
C ARG A 235 18.00 12.74 -5.49
N MET A 236 18.47 13.75 -6.21
CA MET A 236 17.64 14.80 -6.79
C MET A 236 16.93 14.29 -8.05
N THR A 237 15.72 14.78 -8.30
CA THR A 237 14.90 14.45 -9.46
C THR A 237 14.96 15.56 -10.51
N VAL A 238 15.19 15.20 -11.77
CA VAL A 238 15.11 16.09 -12.93
C VAL A 238 13.64 16.38 -13.26
N HIS A 239 13.27 17.66 -13.21
CA HIS A 239 11.99 18.16 -13.71
C HIS A 239 12.21 18.93 -15.02
N ALA A 240 12.26 18.19 -16.14
CA ALA A 240 12.58 18.73 -17.46
C ALA A 240 11.67 19.91 -17.87
N ALA A 241 10.36 19.82 -17.60
CA ALA A 241 9.39 20.87 -17.90
C ALA A 241 9.68 22.23 -17.20
N HIS A 242 10.50 22.22 -16.15
CA HIS A 242 10.87 23.39 -15.37
C HIS A 242 12.38 23.65 -15.37
N GLY A 243 13.18 22.90 -16.14
CA GLY A 243 14.64 23.06 -16.20
C GLY A 243 15.36 22.98 -14.85
N GLN A 244 14.84 22.22 -13.89
CA GLN A 244 15.35 22.21 -12.51
C GLN A 244 15.45 20.80 -11.92
N LEU A 245 16.34 20.65 -10.94
CA LEU A 245 16.39 19.51 -10.03
C LEU A 245 15.52 19.79 -8.80
N ARG A 246 14.78 18.79 -8.32
CA ARG A 246 13.94 18.88 -7.11
C ARG A 246 14.10 17.65 -6.23
N CYS A 247 14.22 17.82 -4.93
CA CYS A 247 14.15 16.72 -3.97
C CYS A 247 12.69 16.42 -3.61
N HIS A 248 12.25 15.17 -3.80
CA HIS A 248 10.90 14.75 -3.41
C HIS A 248 10.68 14.64 -1.89
N HIS A 249 11.75 14.64 -1.10
CA HIS A 249 11.66 14.47 0.36
C HIS A 249 11.62 15.79 1.14
N CYS A 250 12.27 16.85 0.63
CA CYS A 250 12.35 18.15 1.30
C CYS A 250 11.96 19.36 0.43
N ASP A 251 11.56 19.13 -0.81
CA ASP A 251 11.20 20.17 -1.80
C ASP A 251 12.32 21.14 -2.20
N GLN A 252 13.57 20.88 -1.81
CA GLN A 252 14.70 21.68 -2.26
C GLN A 252 14.80 21.66 -3.78
N ARG A 253 15.07 22.83 -4.37
CA ARG A 253 15.22 23.02 -5.80
C ARG A 253 16.62 23.55 -6.10
N CYS A 254 17.21 23.10 -7.20
CA CYS A 254 18.42 23.70 -7.76
C CYS A 254 18.39 23.63 -9.29
N ALA A 255 19.21 24.46 -9.93
CA ALA A 255 19.40 24.39 -11.37
C ALA A 255 20.04 23.05 -11.77
N ILE A 256 19.79 22.60 -13.00
CA ILE A 256 20.50 21.47 -13.61
C ILE A 256 21.91 21.97 -13.97
N PRO A 257 22.99 21.37 -13.46
CA PRO A 257 24.35 21.72 -13.88
C PRO A 257 24.55 21.40 -15.36
N ASP A 258 25.22 22.30 -16.10
CA ASP A 258 25.52 22.08 -17.51
C ASP A 258 26.55 20.95 -17.73
N HIS A 259 27.45 20.77 -16.76
CA HIS A 259 28.53 19.79 -16.79
C HIS A 259 28.65 19.06 -15.45
N CYS A 260 29.21 17.85 -15.47
CA CYS A 260 29.48 17.07 -14.27
C CYS A 260 30.42 17.85 -13.31
N PRO A 261 30.04 18.07 -12.04
CA PRO A 261 30.89 18.82 -11.11
C PRO A 261 32.19 18.10 -10.76
N GLN A 262 32.28 16.78 -10.99
CA GLN A 262 33.47 15.97 -10.70
C GLN A 262 34.44 15.84 -11.89
N CYS A 263 33.96 15.51 -13.10
CA CYS A 263 34.83 15.27 -14.27
C CYS A 263 34.53 16.20 -15.47
N ARG A 264 33.58 17.13 -15.36
CA ARG A 264 33.13 18.07 -16.40
C ARG A 264 32.49 17.46 -17.67
N GLU A 265 32.34 16.15 -17.71
CA GLU A 265 31.62 15.45 -18.79
C GLU A 265 30.10 15.70 -18.78
N GLN A 266 29.45 15.26 -19.85
CA GLN A 266 28.02 15.43 -20.05
C GLN A 266 27.20 14.63 -19.02
N LEU A 267 26.13 15.25 -18.54
CA LEU A 267 25.18 14.65 -17.62
C LEU A 267 23.94 14.16 -18.36
N ILE A 268 23.46 12.97 -18.01
CA ILE A 268 22.24 12.39 -18.55
C ILE A 268 21.19 12.16 -17.45
N PRO A 269 19.91 12.48 -17.71
CA PRO A 269 18.83 12.09 -16.83
C PRO A 269 18.57 10.59 -16.94
N VAL A 270 18.76 9.85 -15.84
CA VAL A 270 18.54 8.41 -15.74
C VAL A 270 17.38 8.17 -14.76
N GLY A 271 16.23 7.82 -15.33
CA GLY A 271 15.07 7.32 -14.59
C GLY A 271 14.42 6.22 -15.39
N GLN A 272 14.30 5.03 -14.80
CA GLN A 272 13.42 3.99 -15.31
C GLN A 272 12.05 4.26 -14.74
N GLY A 273 11.05 4.45 -15.57
CA GLY A 273 9.74 4.74 -15.06
C GLY A 273 8.61 4.62 -16.03
N THR A 274 7.46 5.11 -15.61
CA THR A 274 6.24 5.11 -16.40
C THR A 274 6.36 5.97 -17.66
N GLN A 275 7.10 7.08 -17.62
CA GLN A 275 7.24 8.00 -18.77
C GLN A 275 8.16 7.45 -19.87
N ARG A 276 9.31 6.87 -19.50
CA ARG A 276 10.23 6.25 -20.47
C ARG A 276 9.59 5.02 -21.13
N VAL A 277 8.86 4.24 -20.34
CA VAL A 277 8.05 3.13 -20.83
C VAL A 277 6.93 3.65 -21.74
N GLU A 278 6.23 4.72 -21.37
CA GLU A 278 5.21 5.36 -22.23
C GLU A 278 5.79 5.83 -23.57
N ASP A 279 6.92 6.54 -23.57
CA ASP A 279 7.58 7.01 -24.80
C ASP A 279 8.08 5.86 -25.67
N PHE A 280 8.62 4.80 -25.05
CA PHE A 280 9.01 3.58 -25.73
C PHE A 280 7.81 2.88 -26.36
N LEU A 281 6.72 2.70 -25.61
CA LEU A 281 5.50 2.04 -26.08
C LEU A 281 4.84 2.79 -27.22
N ARG A 282 4.84 4.13 -27.20
CA ARG A 282 4.34 4.95 -28.32
C ARG A 282 5.14 4.74 -29.61
N LYS A 283 6.45 4.49 -29.49
CA LYS A 283 7.31 4.19 -30.64
C LYS A 283 7.12 2.76 -31.15
N GLN A 284 6.97 1.79 -30.23
CA GLN A 284 6.80 0.38 -30.57
C GLN A 284 5.41 0.05 -31.13
N PHE A 285 4.36 0.73 -30.64
CA PHE A 285 2.97 0.49 -31.04
C PHE A 285 2.35 1.77 -31.65
N PRO A 286 2.81 2.20 -32.84
CA PRO A 286 2.25 3.39 -33.49
C PRO A 286 0.77 3.17 -33.80
N GLY A 287 -0.07 4.13 -33.40
CA GLY A 287 -1.53 4.07 -33.58
C GLY A 287 -2.31 3.39 -32.45
N VAL A 288 -1.64 2.83 -31.44
CA VAL A 288 -2.29 2.29 -30.23
C VAL A 288 -2.26 3.35 -29.13
N GLY A 289 -3.42 3.69 -28.56
CA GLY A 289 -3.50 4.64 -27.45
C GLY A 289 -2.79 4.12 -26.20
N VAL A 290 -1.89 4.93 -25.64
CA VAL A 290 -1.15 4.66 -24.40
C VAL A 290 -1.55 5.67 -23.34
N THR A 291 -2.13 5.21 -22.23
CA THR A 291 -2.54 6.06 -21.11
C THR A 291 -1.76 5.71 -19.86
N ARG A 292 -1.07 6.72 -19.30
CA ARG A 292 -0.38 6.62 -18.01
C ARG A 292 -1.30 7.04 -16.87
N ILE A 293 -1.41 6.19 -15.84
CA ILE A 293 -2.13 6.49 -14.59
C ILE A 293 -1.17 6.38 -13.41
N ASP A 294 -0.77 7.55 -12.93
CA ASP A 294 -0.09 7.75 -11.65
C ASP A 294 -0.52 9.05 -10.98
N ARG A 295 -0.10 9.21 -9.72
CA ARG A 295 -0.48 10.34 -8.86
C ARG A 295 -0.20 11.70 -9.49
N ASP A 296 0.90 11.87 -10.25
CA ASP A 296 1.27 13.16 -10.85
C ASP A 296 0.40 13.47 -12.07
N SER A 297 0.09 12.43 -12.85
CA SER A 297 -0.77 12.53 -14.02
C SER A 297 -2.25 12.77 -13.68
N THR A 298 -2.66 12.55 -12.41
CA THR A 298 -4.04 12.72 -11.91
C THR A 298 -4.20 13.88 -10.92
N ARG A 299 -3.20 14.77 -10.78
CA ARG A 299 -3.23 15.87 -9.79
C ARG A 299 -4.32 16.91 -10.05
N ARG A 300 -4.73 17.10 -11.30
CA ARG A 300 -5.75 18.09 -11.66
C ARG A 300 -7.14 17.52 -11.39
N LYS A 301 -8.02 18.31 -10.78
CA LYS A 301 -9.43 17.94 -10.60
C LYS A 301 -10.05 17.62 -11.97
N GLY A 302 -10.70 16.46 -12.10
CA GLY A 302 -11.29 15.97 -13.36
C GLY A 302 -10.40 15.05 -14.20
N SER A 303 -9.06 15.11 -14.04
CA SER A 303 -8.14 14.35 -14.91
C SER A 303 -8.19 12.82 -14.76
N LEU A 304 -8.60 12.30 -13.59
CA LEU A 304 -8.76 10.86 -13.39
C LEU A 304 -10.04 10.33 -14.05
N PRO A 305 -11.24 10.92 -13.84
CA PRO A 305 -12.44 10.58 -14.60
C PRO A 305 -12.21 10.54 -16.12
N ASP A 306 -11.61 11.58 -16.70
CA ASP A 306 -11.38 11.66 -18.15
C ASP A 306 -10.54 10.49 -18.67
N LYS A 307 -9.48 10.13 -17.94
CA LYS A 307 -8.62 8.98 -18.28
C LYS A 307 -9.34 7.65 -18.12
N LEU A 308 -10.15 7.50 -17.08
CA LEU A 308 -10.95 6.28 -16.87
C LEU A 308 -11.96 6.10 -18.02
N ASP A 309 -12.55 7.20 -18.51
CA ASP A 309 -13.45 7.17 -19.65
C ASP A 309 -12.72 6.88 -20.97
N GLU A 310 -11.51 7.41 -21.16
CA GLU A 310 -10.63 7.04 -22.28
C GLU A 310 -10.33 5.53 -22.33
N ILE A 311 -10.07 4.93 -21.17
CA ILE A 311 -9.78 3.50 -21.05
C ILE A 311 -11.01 2.66 -21.32
N ARG A 312 -12.16 3.04 -20.74
CA ARG A 312 -13.44 2.34 -20.92
C ARG A 312 -13.97 2.44 -22.33
N SER A 313 -13.72 3.56 -23.01
CA SER A 313 -14.09 3.74 -24.43
C SER A 313 -13.18 2.98 -25.40
N GLY A 314 -12.14 2.28 -24.92
CA GLY A 314 -11.20 1.53 -25.75
C GLY A 314 -10.24 2.40 -26.57
N ARG A 315 -10.28 3.74 -26.40
CA ARG A 315 -9.37 4.68 -27.07
C ARG A 315 -7.92 4.47 -26.63
N SER A 316 -7.75 4.06 -25.38
CA SER A 316 -6.47 3.60 -24.85
C SER A 316 -6.48 2.10 -24.66
N ARG A 317 -5.47 1.42 -25.21
CA ARG A 317 -5.37 -0.05 -25.15
C ARG A 317 -4.12 -0.52 -24.40
N ILE A 318 -3.17 0.40 -24.14
CA ILE A 318 -2.01 0.14 -23.31
C ILE A 318 -2.06 1.05 -22.09
N LEU A 319 -2.14 0.43 -20.92
CA LEU A 319 -2.25 1.08 -19.63
C LEU A 319 -0.89 0.98 -18.93
N VAL A 320 -0.33 2.11 -18.51
CA VAL A 320 0.92 2.12 -17.74
C VAL A 320 0.66 2.75 -16.39
N GLY A 321 0.91 2.02 -15.31
CA GLY A 321 0.71 2.61 -13.99
C GLY A 321 1.20 1.79 -12.81
N THR A 322 0.85 2.31 -11.65
CA THR A 322 1.27 1.78 -10.34
C THR A 322 0.05 1.29 -9.56
N GLN A 323 0.14 1.23 -8.23
CA GLN A 323 -0.91 0.75 -7.32
C GLN A 323 -2.31 1.37 -7.55
N MET A 324 -2.40 2.56 -8.15
CA MET A 324 -3.69 3.19 -8.49
C MET A 324 -4.51 2.38 -9.51
N LEU A 325 -3.88 1.65 -10.44
CA LEU A 325 -4.57 0.79 -11.40
C LEU A 325 -5.00 -0.55 -10.79
N ALA A 326 -4.39 -0.95 -9.67
CA ALA A 326 -4.66 -2.23 -9.03
C ALA A 326 -5.92 -2.19 -8.15
N LYS A 327 -6.39 -1.02 -7.70
CA LYS A 327 -7.43 -0.86 -6.67
C LYS A 327 -8.62 -0.02 -7.17
N GLY A 328 -9.83 -0.36 -6.75
CA GLY A 328 -11.03 0.48 -6.88
C GLY A 328 -11.62 0.70 -8.29
N HIS A 329 -10.95 0.28 -9.37
CA HIS A 329 -11.41 0.48 -10.75
C HIS A 329 -11.60 -0.83 -11.50
N ASP A 330 -12.68 -0.95 -12.25
CA ASP A 330 -12.98 -2.12 -13.08
C ASP A 330 -12.67 -1.85 -14.55
N PHE A 331 -11.87 -2.73 -15.16
CA PHE A 331 -11.39 -2.64 -16.53
C PHE A 331 -11.63 -3.99 -17.23
N PRO A 332 -12.80 -4.20 -17.86
CA PRO A 332 -13.23 -5.51 -18.31
C PRO A 332 -12.40 -6.07 -19.49
N ASP A 333 -11.79 -5.19 -20.29
CA ASP A 333 -11.07 -5.57 -21.52
C ASP A 333 -9.58 -5.87 -21.32
N ILE A 334 -9.08 -5.82 -20.08
CA ILE A 334 -7.70 -6.20 -19.76
C ILE A 334 -7.53 -7.71 -19.95
N SER A 335 -6.73 -8.05 -20.95
CA SER A 335 -6.44 -9.45 -21.33
C SER A 335 -5.01 -9.85 -21.01
N LEU A 336 -4.10 -8.89 -20.89
CA LEU A 336 -2.71 -9.11 -20.51
C LEU A 336 -2.30 -8.14 -19.40
N VAL A 337 -1.63 -8.66 -18.39
CA VAL A 337 -0.98 -7.89 -17.33
C VAL A 337 0.50 -8.23 -17.33
N ILE A 338 1.35 -7.22 -17.23
CA ILE A 338 2.80 -7.37 -17.12
C ILE A 338 3.26 -6.69 -15.85
N VAL A 339 3.76 -7.45 -14.88
CA VAL A 339 4.50 -6.94 -13.72
C VAL A 339 5.94 -6.75 -14.17
N MET A 340 6.33 -5.49 -14.33
CA MET A 340 7.58 -5.10 -14.98
C MET A 340 8.84 -5.47 -14.20
N ASP A 341 8.75 -5.47 -12.86
CA ASP A 341 9.86 -5.75 -11.97
C ASP A 341 9.33 -6.25 -10.62
N ALA A 342 9.49 -7.54 -10.36
CA ALA A 342 9.17 -8.16 -9.08
C ALA A 342 10.37 -8.18 -8.10
N ASP A 343 11.59 -7.92 -8.56
CA ASP A 343 12.83 -8.01 -7.76
C ASP A 343 12.77 -7.07 -6.55
N GLN A 344 12.26 -5.85 -6.77
CA GLN A 344 12.10 -4.85 -5.70
C GLN A 344 11.18 -5.31 -4.57
N GLY A 345 10.19 -6.15 -4.89
CA GLY A 345 9.28 -6.70 -3.89
C GLY A 345 9.91 -7.84 -3.10
N LEU A 346 10.75 -8.66 -3.74
CA LEU A 346 11.43 -9.79 -3.11
C LEU A 346 12.54 -9.33 -2.16
N PHE A 347 13.38 -8.38 -2.59
CA PHE A 347 14.56 -7.93 -1.84
C PHE A 347 14.39 -6.55 -1.22
N GLY A 348 13.14 -6.16 -0.94
CA GLY A 348 12.88 -4.93 -0.21
C GLY A 348 13.49 -5.00 1.20
N THR A 349 13.95 -3.86 1.72
CA THR A 349 14.60 -3.81 3.03
C THR A 349 13.66 -4.15 4.19
N ASP A 350 12.34 -4.12 3.95
CA ASP A 350 11.27 -4.38 4.93
C ASP A 350 10.88 -5.86 4.91
N PHE A 351 10.77 -6.48 6.08
CA PHE A 351 10.32 -7.87 6.22
C PHE A 351 8.89 -8.09 5.67
N ARG A 352 8.13 -7.01 5.45
CA ARG A 352 6.81 -7.04 4.80
C ARG A 352 6.84 -6.93 3.27
N SER A 353 8.02 -6.81 2.66
CA SER A 353 8.14 -6.55 1.21
C SER A 353 7.58 -7.70 0.37
N SER A 354 7.90 -8.95 0.74
CA SER A 354 7.38 -10.15 0.07
C SER A 354 5.86 -10.24 0.16
N GLU A 355 5.28 -9.99 1.35
CA GLU A 355 3.83 -9.91 1.55
C GLU A 355 3.19 -8.86 0.64
N LYS A 356 3.75 -7.64 0.60
CA LYS A 356 3.26 -6.53 -0.23
C LYS A 356 3.35 -6.88 -1.73
N LEU A 357 4.41 -7.57 -2.16
CA LEU A 357 4.56 -8.06 -3.53
C LEU A 357 3.46 -9.05 -3.88
N ALA A 358 3.27 -10.10 -3.06
CA ALA A 358 2.27 -11.12 -3.31
C ALA A 358 0.84 -10.54 -3.35
N GLN A 359 0.51 -9.64 -2.42
CA GLN A 359 -0.77 -8.91 -2.43
C GLN A 359 -0.95 -8.12 -3.72
N THR A 360 0.09 -7.41 -4.16
CA THR A 360 0.07 -6.59 -5.36
C THR A 360 -0.08 -7.44 -6.62
N VAL A 361 0.75 -8.47 -6.78
CA VAL A 361 0.69 -9.41 -7.92
C VAL A 361 -0.69 -10.05 -8.01
N THR A 362 -1.23 -10.55 -6.89
CA THR A 362 -2.56 -11.19 -6.87
C THR A 362 -3.68 -10.20 -7.23
N GLN A 363 -3.62 -8.96 -6.72
CA GLN A 363 -4.60 -7.92 -7.06
C GLN A 363 -4.56 -7.55 -8.54
N VAL A 364 -3.36 -7.33 -9.09
CA VAL A 364 -3.17 -6.95 -10.49
C VAL A 364 -3.53 -8.13 -11.40
N ALA A 365 -3.16 -9.35 -11.06
CA ALA A 365 -3.62 -10.57 -11.73
C ALA A 365 -5.15 -10.66 -11.75
N GLY A 366 -5.81 -10.34 -10.63
CA GLY A 366 -7.27 -10.26 -10.54
C GLY A 366 -7.95 -9.18 -11.40
N ARG A 367 -7.19 -8.36 -12.13
CA ARG A 367 -7.72 -7.42 -13.15
C ARG A 367 -7.76 -8.05 -14.54
N ALA A 368 -6.94 -9.06 -14.82
CA ALA A 368 -6.97 -9.79 -16.08
C ALA A 368 -8.14 -10.78 -16.13
N GLY A 369 -8.76 -10.90 -17.30
CA GLY A 369 -9.72 -11.96 -17.59
C GLY A 369 -11.01 -11.89 -16.78
N ARG A 370 -11.61 -10.69 -16.64
CA ARG A 370 -12.92 -10.51 -16.00
C ARG A 370 -14.11 -10.71 -16.94
N ALA A 371 -13.88 -10.62 -18.24
CA ALA A 371 -14.86 -10.89 -19.29
C ALA A 371 -14.69 -12.32 -19.86
N GLN A 372 -15.36 -12.65 -20.97
CA GLN A 372 -15.25 -13.97 -21.64
C GLN A 372 -13.85 -14.29 -22.24
N ARG A 373 -12.85 -13.42 -22.05
CA ARG A 373 -11.50 -13.61 -22.59
C ARG A 373 -10.56 -14.15 -21.51
N PRO A 374 -9.76 -15.19 -21.80
CA PRO A 374 -8.74 -15.67 -20.86
C PRO A 374 -7.72 -14.55 -20.62
N GLY A 375 -7.41 -14.30 -19.35
CA GLY A 375 -6.37 -13.35 -18.96
C GLY A 375 -5.00 -14.02 -18.89
N GLU A 376 -3.95 -13.31 -19.28
CA GLU A 376 -2.56 -13.70 -19.06
C GLU A 376 -1.87 -12.68 -18.14
N VAL A 377 -1.01 -13.17 -17.24
CA VAL A 377 -0.20 -12.35 -16.34
C VAL A 377 1.25 -12.78 -16.47
N LEU A 378 2.11 -11.85 -16.85
CA LEU A 378 3.55 -12.06 -16.96
C LEU A 378 4.27 -11.33 -15.83
N ILE A 379 5.11 -12.04 -15.09
CA ILE A 379 5.87 -11.49 -13.97
C ILE A 379 7.35 -11.53 -14.31
N GLN A 380 7.95 -10.36 -14.52
CA GLN A 380 9.36 -10.25 -14.86
C GLN A 380 10.22 -10.15 -13.59
N THR A 381 11.22 -11.02 -13.48
CA THR A 381 12.18 -11.04 -12.37
C THR A 381 13.52 -11.62 -12.81
N ARG A 382 14.61 -11.25 -12.14
CA ARG A 382 15.91 -11.93 -12.26
C ARG A 382 16.01 -13.20 -11.40
N TYR A 383 15.04 -13.43 -10.53
CA TYR A 383 15.03 -14.51 -9.55
C TYR A 383 13.84 -15.42 -9.81
N ALA A 384 13.80 -15.99 -11.01
CA ALA A 384 12.67 -16.78 -11.50
C ALA A 384 12.49 -18.11 -10.73
N ASP A 385 13.53 -18.55 -10.03
CA ASP A 385 13.58 -19.74 -9.18
C ASP A 385 13.22 -19.46 -7.71
N HIS A 386 12.84 -18.22 -7.35
CA HIS A 386 12.55 -17.86 -5.96
C HIS A 386 11.32 -18.65 -5.43
N PRO A 387 11.44 -19.42 -4.32
CA PRO A 387 10.38 -20.31 -3.81
C PRO A 387 9.03 -19.62 -3.61
N LEU A 388 8.98 -18.53 -2.83
CA LEU A 388 7.74 -17.79 -2.56
C LEU A 388 7.01 -17.30 -3.83
N LEU A 389 7.75 -17.00 -4.91
CA LEU A 389 7.13 -16.57 -6.17
C LEU A 389 6.54 -17.76 -6.93
N ILE A 390 7.23 -18.90 -6.90
CA ILE A 390 6.75 -20.16 -7.48
C ILE A 390 5.47 -20.61 -6.76
N ASP A 391 5.47 -20.61 -5.43
CA ASP A 391 4.32 -21.05 -4.63
C ASP A 391 3.11 -20.14 -4.82
N LEU A 392 3.31 -18.82 -4.90
CA LEU A 392 2.25 -17.86 -5.23
C LEU A 392 1.59 -18.16 -6.59
N ILE A 393 2.38 -18.53 -7.59
CA ILE A 393 1.90 -18.75 -8.96
C ILE A 393 1.24 -20.12 -9.11
N ARG A 394 1.81 -21.16 -8.48
CA ARG A 394 1.34 -22.54 -8.56
C ARG A 394 0.12 -22.79 -7.68
N ASP A 395 0.20 -22.39 -6.41
CA ASP A 395 -0.75 -22.79 -5.37
C ASP A 395 -1.57 -21.61 -4.81
N GLY A 396 -1.25 -20.38 -5.25
CA GLY A 396 -2.00 -19.17 -4.93
C GLY A 396 -1.62 -18.51 -3.61
N TYR A 397 -2.38 -17.47 -3.24
CA TYR A 397 -2.04 -16.60 -2.10
C TYR A 397 -2.04 -17.33 -0.75
N ALA A 398 -2.93 -18.29 -0.54
CA ALA A 398 -3.03 -19.00 0.74
C ALA A 398 -1.78 -19.86 1.02
N ALA A 399 -1.26 -20.53 -0.01
CA ALA A 399 -0.01 -21.29 0.09
C ALA A 399 1.17 -20.36 0.40
N PHE A 400 1.33 -19.30 -0.41
CA PHE A 400 2.32 -18.25 -0.14
C PHE A 400 2.23 -17.71 1.30
N ALA A 401 1.01 -17.46 1.80
CA ALA A 401 0.80 -16.90 3.12
C ALA A 401 1.23 -17.87 4.24
N ASN A 402 1.08 -19.18 4.03
CA ASN A 402 1.58 -20.21 4.97
C ASN A 402 3.10 -20.20 5.03
N ASP A 403 3.77 -20.21 3.88
CA ASP A 403 5.23 -20.27 3.80
C ASP A 403 5.85 -18.98 4.35
N ALA A 404 5.29 -17.83 3.98
CA ALA A 404 5.71 -16.53 4.53
C ALA A 404 5.47 -16.44 6.05
N LEU A 405 4.40 -17.04 6.57
CA LEU A 405 4.18 -17.14 8.02
C LEU A 405 5.18 -18.07 8.71
N ALA A 406 5.64 -19.14 8.05
CA ALA A 406 6.68 -20.00 8.59
C ALA A 406 8.02 -19.24 8.70
N GLU A 407 8.44 -18.55 7.64
CA GLU A 407 9.65 -17.71 7.64
C GLU A 407 9.58 -16.63 8.75
N ARG A 408 8.43 -15.97 8.92
CA ARG A 408 8.26 -14.98 9.98
C ARG A 408 8.30 -15.58 11.37
N ARG A 409 7.84 -16.81 11.55
CA ARG A 409 7.91 -17.50 12.84
C ARG A 409 9.36 -17.79 13.22
N GLU A 410 10.14 -18.29 12.28
CA GLU A 410 11.57 -18.60 12.47
C GLU A 410 12.39 -17.33 12.76
N ALA A 411 12.13 -16.25 12.03
CA ALA A 411 12.79 -14.97 12.23
C ALA A 411 12.23 -14.14 13.42
N GLY A 412 11.19 -14.62 14.09
CA GLY A 412 10.54 -13.92 15.20
C GLY A 412 9.82 -12.63 14.81
N TRP A 413 9.35 -12.47 13.58
CA TRP A 413 8.65 -11.29 13.09
C TRP A 413 7.13 -11.33 13.34
N PRO A 414 6.43 -10.17 13.33
CA PRO A 414 4.96 -10.13 13.40
C PRO A 414 4.30 -11.02 12.33
N PRO A 415 3.29 -11.83 12.68
CA PRO A 415 2.45 -11.73 13.87
C PRO A 415 2.93 -12.44 15.13
N TYR A 416 4.09 -13.11 15.12
CA TYR A 416 4.60 -13.89 16.25
C TYR A 416 5.32 -13.05 17.30
N SER A 417 5.67 -11.81 16.95
CA SER A 417 6.14 -10.79 17.89
C SER A 417 5.36 -9.48 17.70
N HIS A 418 5.56 -8.57 18.65
CA HIS A 418 4.96 -7.26 18.69
C HIS A 418 6.06 -6.21 18.67
N LEU A 419 5.91 -5.22 17.80
CA LEU A 419 6.92 -4.20 17.57
C LEU A 419 6.46 -2.84 18.08
N ALA A 420 7.39 -2.06 18.62
CA ALA A 420 7.25 -0.62 18.75
C ALA A 420 8.53 0.05 18.23
N LEU A 421 8.40 1.20 17.57
CA LEU A 421 9.52 1.90 16.95
C LEU A 421 9.58 3.33 17.48
N LEU A 422 10.61 3.61 18.28
CA LEU A 422 10.91 4.97 18.72
C LEU A 422 11.80 5.62 17.67
N ARG A 423 11.30 6.67 17.01
CA ARG A 423 12.06 7.47 16.05
C ARG A 423 12.42 8.82 16.68
N ALA A 424 13.64 9.29 16.44
CA ALA A 424 14.10 10.61 16.84
C ALA A 424 14.74 11.35 15.65
N GLU A 425 14.48 12.65 15.55
CA GLU A 425 15.10 13.51 14.55
C GLU A 425 15.59 14.85 15.13
N SER A 426 16.77 15.28 14.69
CA SER A 426 17.43 16.51 15.13
C SER A 426 18.28 17.14 14.01
N PRO A 427 18.51 18.46 14.00
CA PRO A 427 19.54 19.05 13.15
C PRO A 427 20.95 18.51 13.41
N SER A 428 21.22 17.97 14.61
CA SER A 428 22.47 17.32 14.99
C SER A 428 22.32 15.80 15.02
N GLN A 429 23.22 15.08 14.36
CA GLN A 429 23.25 13.62 14.37
C GLN A 429 23.44 13.06 15.79
N ASP A 430 24.32 13.68 16.58
CA ASP A 430 24.61 13.26 17.95
C ASP A 430 23.41 13.43 18.88
N ASP A 431 22.65 14.53 18.76
CA ASP A 431 21.50 14.75 19.65
C ASP A 431 20.41 13.68 19.47
N ALA A 432 20.15 13.25 18.23
CA ALA A 432 19.18 12.19 17.95
C ALA A 432 19.65 10.84 18.54
N ARG A 433 20.94 10.50 18.35
CA ARG A 433 21.54 9.28 18.90
C ARG A 433 21.55 9.28 20.43
N LEU A 434 22.03 10.35 21.06
CA LEU A 434 22.12 10.49 22.52
C LEU A 434 20.75 10.39 23.20
N PHE A 435 19.70 10.95 22.59
CA PHE A 435 18.33 10.78 23.08
C PHE A 435 17.90 9.30 23.06
N LEU A 436 18.16 8.59 21.96
CA LEU A 436 17.77 7.18 21.84
C LEU A 436 18.60 6.25 22.75
N GLU A 437 19.86 6.58 23.01
CA GLU A 437 20.69 5.87 24.00
C GLU A 437 20.18 6.09 25.42
N ALA A 438 19.76 7.31 25.76
CA ALA A 438 19.09 7.59 27.03
C ALA A 438 17.75 6.86 27.12
N ALA A 439 16.96 6.85 26.04
CA ALA A 439 15.70 6.13 25.96
C ALA A 439 15.88 4.61 26.16
N ARG A 440 16.90 4.02 25.52
CA ARG A 440 17.27 2.61 25.68
C ARG A 440 17.63 2.29 27.13
N ARG A 441 18.48 3.09 27.78
CA ARG A 441 18.84 2.91 29.20
C ARG A 441 17.62 2.98 30.12
N GLU A 442 16.66 3.85 29.84
CA GLU A 442 15.41 3.89 30.61
C GLU A 442 14.50 2.70 30.33
N ALA A 443 14.50 2.16 29.09
CA ALA A 443 13.78 0.94 28.76
C ALA A 443 14.37 -0.27 29.49
N GLU A 444 15.69 -0.44 29.49
CA GLU A 444 16.40 -1.55 30.14
C GLU A 444 16.11 -1.65 31.65
N LYS A 445 15.73 -0.55 32.31
CA LYS A 445 15.34 -0.53 33.73
C LYS A 445 13.93 -1.08 34.00
N ILE A 446 13.07 -1.18 32.99
CA ILE A 446 11.65 -1.53 33.14
C ILE A 446 11.19 -2.65 32.22
N CYS A 447 11.87 -2.88 31.10
CA CYS A 447 11.54 -3.98 30.22
C CYS A 447 12.03 -5.30 30.85
N GLY A 448 11.13 -6.28 30.97
CA GLY A 448 11.51 -7.62 31.38
C GLY A 448 12.31 -8.36 30.30
N ASN A 449 12.83 -9.54 30.64
CA ASN A 449 13.69 -10.36 29.77
C ASN A 449 13.04 -10.82 28.45
N GLU A 450 11.72 -10.68 28.30
CA GLU A 450 10.98 -11.06 27.08
C GLU A 450 10.90 -9.93 26.03
N THR A 451 11.65 -8.84 26.20
CA THR A 451 11.73 -7.71 25.27
C THR A 451 13.15 -7.54 24.74
N CYS A 452 13.31 -7.46 23.42
CA CYS A 452 14.55 -7.12 22.75
C CYS A 452 14.54 -5.65 22.32
N LEU A 453 15.68 -4.96 22.51
CA LEU A 453 15.91 -3.59 22.09
C LEU A 453 17.01 -3.58 21.02
N LEU A 454 16.64 -3.24 19.79
CA LEU A 454 17.50 -3.23 18.62
C LEU A 454 17.83 -1.79 18.21
N GLY A 455 19.13 -1.48 18.18
CA GLY A 455 19.63 -0.12 17.99
C GLY A 455 20.06 0.55 19.31
N PRO A 456 20.22 1.89 19.34
CA PRO A 456 19.86 2.84 18.30
C PRO A 456 20.61 2.64 16.98
N ALA A 457 19.93 2.85 15.86
CA ALA A 457 20.53 2.80 14.53
C ALA A 457 20.08 4.02 13.70
N PRO A 458 20.87 4.48 12.73
CA PRO A 458 20.39 5.43 11.72
C PRO A 458 19.11 4.89 11.06
N ALA A 459 18.16 5.78 10.77
CA ALA A 459 17.08 5.41 9.85
C ALA A 459 17.68 5.21 8.45
N PRO A 460 17.10 4.37 7.56
CA PRO A 460 17.71 4.12 6.24
C PRO A 460 17.85 5.38 5.39
N MET A 461 16.97 6.35 5.61
CA MET A 461 17.17 7.72 5.14
C MET A 461 17.65 8.56 6.33
N GLU A 462 18.95 8.49 6.57
CA GLU A 462 19.57 9.06 7.78
C GLU A 462 19.37 10.58 7.81
N LYS A 463 19.49 11.28 6.68
CA LYS A 463 19.24 12.73 6.60
C LYS A 463 17.99 13.00 5.77
N ARG A 464 17.03 13.74 6.33
CA ARG A 464 15.84 14.21 5.59
C ARG A 464 15.46 15.63 6.01
N ALA A 465 15.28 16.50 5.01
CA ALA A 465 14.91 17.90 5.19
C ALA A 465 15.85 18.70 6.13
N GLY A 466 17.13 18.35 6.16
CA GLY A 466 18.15 18.98 6.99
C GLY A 466 18.21 18.46 8.42
N ARG A 467 17.54 17.34 8.72
CA ARG A 467 17.55 16.69 10.03
C ARG A 467 18.05 15.25 9.92
N PHE A 468 18.88 14.85 10.86
CA PHE A 468 19.34 13.48 11.05
C PHE A 468 18.28 12.68 11.79
N ARG A 469 18.08 11.43 11.38
CA ARG A 469 17.04 10.52 11.84
C ARG A 469 17.68 9.24 12.34
N ALA A 470 17.32 8.85 13.54
CA ALA A 470 17.71 7.59 14.13
C ALA A 470 16.49 6.91 14.74
N GLN A 471 16.61 5.61 14.99
CA GLN A 471 15.53 4.80 15.52
C GLN A 471 16.01 3.72 16.49
N LEU A 472 15.13 3.38 17.42
CA LEU A 472 15.27 2.27 18.37
C LEU A 472 14.04 1.38 18.17
N LEU A 473 14.27 0.14 17.73
CA LEU A 473 13.23 -0.86 17.53
C LEU A 473 13.10 -1.69 18.81
N ILE A 474 11.86 -1.85 19.26
CA ILE A 474 11.46 -2.63 20.40
C ILE A 474 10.68 -3.83 19.88
N GLN A 475 11.07 -5.02 20.29
CA GLN A 475 10.43 -6.28 19.93
C GLN A 475 10.07 -7.04 21.19
N ALA A 476 8.83 -7.49 21.31
CA ALA A 476 8.36 -8.29 22.44
C ALA A 476 7.58 -9.51 21.94
N ASN A 477 7.75 -10.65 22.61
CA ASN A 477 7.03 -11.88 22.26
C ASN A 477 5.55 -11.83 22.68
N ARG A 478 5.19 -10.94 23.61
CA ARG A 478 3.84 -10.79 24.14
C ARG A 478 3.38 -9.34 24.09
N ARG A 479 2.17 -9.11 23.58
CA ARG A 479 1.56 -7.79 23.47
C ARG A 479 1.29 -7.15 24.85
N GLY A 480 0.96 -7.98 25.85
CA GLY A 480 0.71 -7.56 27.23
C GLY A 480 1.93 -6.83 27.81
N ASN A 481 3.10 -7.47 27.76
CA ASN A 481 4.35 -6.89 28.24
C ASN A 481 4.61 -5.54 27.59
N LEU A 482 4.55 -5.46 26.25
CA LEU A 482 4.77 -4.21 25.53
C LEU A 482 3.81 -3.11 26.00
N ARG A 483 2.52 -3.42 26.16
CA ARG A 483 1.51 -2.47 26.65
C ARG A 483 1.78 -2.01 28.09
N GLU A 484 2.23 -2.89 28.97
CA GLU A 484 2.44 -2.62 30.39
C GLU A 484 3.56 -1.60 30.62
N TRP A 485 4.69 -1.73 29.92
CA TRP A 485 5.85 -0.88 30.19
C TRP A 485 5.98 0.32 29.25
N LEU A 486 5.38 0.32 28.05
CA LEU A 486 5.46 1.46 27.12
C LEU A 486 4.89 2.75 27.70
N GLY A 487 3.79 2.70 28.45
CA GLY A 487 3.19 3.88 29.08
C GLY A 487 4.13 4.54 30.10
N PRO A 488 4.59 3.80 31.14
CA PRO A 488 5.61 4.27 32.07
C PRO A 488 6.90 4.72 31.38
N TRP A 489 7.34 4.03 30.33
CA TRP A 489 8.53 4.42 29.56
C TRP A 489 8.37 5.78 28.90
N VAL A 490 7.25 6.00 28.21
CA VAL A 490 6.93 7.29 27.57
C VAL A 490 7.01 8.41 28.59
N ALA A 491 6.43 8.25 29.78
CA ALA A 491 6.52 9.22 30.87
C ALA A 491 7.98 9.54 31.26
N ARG A 492 8.86 8.53 31.30
CA ARG A 492 10.31 8.73 31.54
C ARG A 492 11.00 9.46 30.40
N LEU A 493 10.66 9.15 29.15
CA LEU A 493 11.17 9.87 27.97
C LEU A 493 10.79 11.35 28.00
N GLU A 494 9.63 11.69 28.55
CA GLU A 494 9.21 13.09 28.71
C GLU A 494 10.09 13.88 29.66
N ASN A 495 10.70 13.21 30.64
CA ASN A 495 11.56 13.81 31.64
C ASN A 495 13.05 13.83 31.26
N LEU A 496 13.44 13.22 30.14
CA LEU A 496 14.83 13.23 29.68
C LEU A 496 15.26 14.63 29.22
N PRO A 497 16.42 15.16 29.67
CA PRO A 497 16.90 16.48 29.25
C PRO A 497 17.17 16.55 27.73
N GLN A 498 17.59 15.44 27.12
CA GLN A 498 17.86 15.32 25.69
C GLN A 498 16.60 15.53 24.84
N ARG A 499 15.39 15.31 25.39
CA ARG A 499 14.12 15.50 24.68
C ARG A 499 14.00 16.87 24.04
N ARG A 500 14.52 17.93 24.70
CA ARG A 500 14.40 19.31 24.22
C ARG A 500 15.13 19.58 22.91
N LYS A 501 16.09 18.71 22.54
CA LYS A 501 16.92 18.85 21.34
C LYS A 501 16.41 18.05 20.14
N VAL A 502 15.43 17.17 20.35
CA VAL A 502 14.94 16.24 19.32
C VAL A 502 13.44 16.39 19.12
N ARG A 503 12.96 16.04 17.92
CA ARG A 503 11.55 15.64 17.76
C ARG A 503 11.51 14.13 17.76
N TRP A 504 10.63 13.55 18.55
CA TRP A 504 10.54 12.10 18.66
C TRP A 504 9.09 11.63 18.49
N SER A 505 8.92 10.39 18.09
CA SER A 505 7.61 9.74 17.93
C SER A 505 7.75 8.26 18.27
N LEU A 506 6.72 7.70 18.91
CA LEU A 506 6.60 6.26 19.14
C LEU A 506 5.52 5.69 18.21
N ASP A 507 5.88 4.67 17.44
CA ASP A 507 4.96 3.90 16.60
C ASP A 507 4.74 2.53 17.19
N VAL A 508 3.51 2.20 17.58
CA VAL A 508 3.16 0.85 18.04
C VAL A 508 2.58 0.06 16.88
N ASP A 509 3.07 -1.16 16.68
CA ASP A 509 2.78 -1.99 15.51
C ASP A 509 3.06 -1.23 14.18
N PRO A 510 4.33 -0.83 13.93
CA PRO A 510 4.71 -0.17 12.70
C PRO A 510 4.45 -1.08 11.48
N VAL A 511 3.85 -0.50 10.43
CA VAL A 511 3.64 -1.16 9.12
C VAL A 511 4.83 -0.96 8.17
N ASP A 512 5.75 -0.08 8.56
CA ASP A 512 7.01 0.21 7.87
C ASP A 512 8.07 0.54 8.94
N LEU A 513 9.23 -0.10 8.83
CA LEU A 513 10.37 0.13 9.73
C LEU A 513 11.26 1.29 9.27
N PHE A 514 10.92 1.94 8.16
CA PHE A 514 11.79 2.89 7.47
C PHE A 514 11.19 4.27 7.26
#